data_AF-A0A1Z8B694-F1
#
_entry.id   AF-A0A1Z8B694-F1
#
_cell.length_a   1.000
_cell.length_b   1.000
_cell.length_c   1.000
_cell.angle_alpha   90.00
_cell.angle_beta   90.00
_cell.angle_gamma   90.00
#
_symmetry.space_group_name_H-M   'P 1'
#
loop_
_entity.id
_entity.type
_entity.pdbx_description
1 polymer ?
#
loop_
_entity_poly.entity_id
_entity_poly.type
_entity_poly.pdbx_seq_one_letter_code
_entity_poly.pdbx_strand_id
1 'polypeptide(L)' 'MDLKSKDVLKEALSTYDGTLILVSHDRDFLQGLSEKVFEFKEQRVIEHFETIDAFLERNRIKSIADINLK' A
#
# COMPACT_ATOMS: atom_id res chain seq x y z
N MET A 1 -11.60 8.94 -11.57
CA MET A 1 -12.82 8.55 -10.84
C MET A 1 -13.22 9.71 -9.97
N ASP A 2 -14.50 10.09 -10.00
CA ASP A 2 -15.07 11.14 -9.15
C ASP A 2 -14.83 10.82 -7.67
N LEU A 3 -14.40 11.82 -6.91
CA LEU A 3 -13.97 11.70 -5.50
C LEU A 3 -15.00 10.95 -4.65
N LYS A 4 -16.29 11.30 -4.80
CA LYS A 4 -17.41 10.63 -4.11
C LYS A 4 -17.48 9.13 -4.36
N SER A 5 -17.20 8.69 -5.59
CA SER A 5 -17.30 7.27 -5.94
C SER A 5 -16.15 6.47 -5.33
N LYS A 6 -14.98 7.09 -5.12
CA LYS A 6 -13.85 6.45 -4.43
C LYS A 6 -14.14 6.27 -2.93
N ASP A 7 -14.74 7.25 -2.28
CA ASP A 7 -15.02 7.19 -0.84
C ASP A 7 -16.06 6.12 -0.49
N VAL A 8 -17.16 6.07 -1.26
CA VAL A 8 -18.19 5.02 -1.09
C VAL A 8 -17.63 3.63 -1.34
N LEU A 9 -16.75 3.50 -2.35
CA LEU A 9 -16.06 2.24 -2.61
C LEU A 9 -15.13 1.84 -1.46
N LYS A 10 -14.38 2.79 -0.90
CA LYS A 10 -13.53 2.52 0.27
C LYS A 10 -14.34 2.02 1.45
N GLU A 11 -15.45 2.67 1.79
CA GLU A 11 -16.30 2.29 2.91
C GLU A 11 -16.90 0.88 2.72
N ALA A 12 -17.36 0.56 1.50
CA ALA A 12 -17.85 -0.77 1.16
C ALA A 12 -16.76 -1.86 1.25
N LEU A 13 -15.52 -1.53 0.85
CA LEU A 13 -14.40 -2.46 0.94
C LEU A 13 -13.90 -2.64 2.38
N SER A 14 -13.95 -1.59 3.21
CA SER A 14 -13.60 -1.66 4.63
C SER A 14 -14.60 -2.46 5.47
N THR A 15 -15.84 -2.60 5.00
CA THR A 15 -16.90 -3.39 5.66
C THR A 15 -17.04 -4.81 5.09
N TYR A 16 -16.14 -5.19 4.18
CA TYR A 16 -16.14 -6.52 3.59
C TYR A 16 -15.47 -7.54 4.52
N ASP A 17 -16.25 -8.48 5.06
CA ASP A 17 -15.77 -9.54 5.98
C ASP A 17 -14.92 -10.65 5.30
N GLY A 18 -14.58 -10.51 4.01
CA GLY A 18 -13.77 -11.47 3.27
C GLY A 18 -12.32 -11.06 3.09
N THR A 19 -11.52 -11.91 2.43
CA THR A 19 -10.16 -11.55 2.03
C THR A 19 -10.18 -10.71 0.76
N LEU A 20 -9.63 -9.51 0.82
CA LEU A 20 -9.53 -8.60 -0.30
C LEU A 20 -8.08 -8.51 -0.78
N ILE A 21 -7.85 -8.74 -2.07
CA ILE A 21 -6.55 -8.52 -2.73
C ILE A 21 -6.69 -7.34 -3.67
N LEU A 22 -5.96 -6.27 -3.38
CA LEU A 22 -5.98 -5.03 -4.15
C LEU A 22 -4.65 -4.81 -4.86
N VAL A 23 -4.71 -4.48 -6.14
CA VAL A 23 -3.55 -4.03 -6.93
C VAL A 23 -3.91 -2.69 -7.54
N SER A 24 -3.17 -1.65 -7.17
CA SER A 24 -3.37 -0.30 -7.68
C SER A 24 -2.04 0.44 -7.80
N HIS A 25 -1.98 1.37 -8.75
CA HIS A 25 -0.90 2.35 -8.86
C HIS A 25 -1.22 3.64 -8.06
N ASP A 26 -2.47 3.80 -7.62
CA ASP A 26 -2.95 4.93 -6.83
C ASP A 26 -2.74 4.63 -5.33
N ARG A 27 -1.77 5.33 -4.73
CA ARG A 27 -1.36 5.14 -3.33
C ARG A 27 -2.43 5.62 -2.36
N ASP A 28 -3.03 6.77 -2.65
CA ASP A 28 -4.09 7.37 -1.82
C ASP A 28 -5.31 6.45 -1.79
N PHE A 29 -5.56 5.67 -2.85
CA PHE A 29 -6.60 4.66 -2.85
C PHE A 29 -6.28 3.46 -1.95
N LEU A 30 -5.06 2.94 -1.96
CA LEU A 30 -4.65 1.80 -1.14
C LEU A 30 -4.52 2.15 0.35
N GLN A 31 -4.31 3.43 0.65
CA GLN A 31 -4.21 3.95 2.01
C GLN A 31 -5.51 3.69 2.78
N GLY A 32 -5.35 3.07 3.96
CA GLY A 32 -6.45 2.70 4.85
C GLY A 32 -7.23 1.43 4.44
N LEU A 33 -6.88 0.76 3.34
CA LEU A 33 -7.52 -0.49 2.89
C LEU A 33 -6.64 -1.73 3.05
N SER A 34 -5.35 -1.57 3.30
CA SER A 34 -4.38 -2.67 3.35
C SER A 34 -3.79 -2.84 4.75
N GLU A 35 -3.88 -4.06 5.27
CA GLU A 35 -3.25 -4.47 6.54
C GLU A 35 -1.93 -5.22 6.31
N LYS A 36 -1.69 -5.66 5.08
CA LYS A 36 -0.47 -6.35 4.64
C LYS A 36 -0.06 -5.89 3.25
N VAL A 37 1.24 -5.87 3.00
CA VAL A 37 1.83 -5.47 1.72
C VAL A 37 2.76 -6.56 1.20
N PHE A 38 2.68 -6.86 -0.09
CA PHE A 38 3.61 -7.75 -0.77
C PHE A 38 4.51 -6.92 -1.68
N GLU A 39 5.81 -6.93 -1.40
CA GLU A 39 6.82 -6.25 -2.21
C GLU A 39 7.47 -7.25 -3.17
N PHE A 40 7.50 -6.89 -4.45
CA PHE A 40 8.18 -7.65 -5.48
C PHE A 40 9.52 -6.98 -5.79
N LYS A 41 10.62 -7.57 -5.32
CA LYS A 41 11.98 -7.03 -5.50
C LYS A 41 12.97 -8.16 -5.73
N GLU A 42 13.90 -7.97 -6.67
CA GLU A 42 14.95 -8.96 -6.97
C GLU A 42 14.41 -10.38 -7.27
N GLN A 43 13.29 -10.47 -8.01
CA GLN A 43 12.61 -11.74 -8.30
C GLN A 43 12.13 -12.50 -7.04
N ARG A 44 12.07 -11.83 -5.89
CA ARG A 44 11.54 -12.35 -4.64
C ARG A 44 10.26 -11.59 -4.25
N VAL A 45 9.39 -12.29 -3.55
CA VAL A 45 8.21 -11.71 -2.91
C VAL A 45 8.51 -11.60 -1.43
N ILE A 46 8.45 -10.38 -0.90
CA ILE A 46 8.69 -10.08 0.51
C ILE A 46 7.34 -9.67 1.10
N GLU A 47 6.86 -10.41 2.09
CA GLU A 47 5.64 -10.08 2.83
C GLU A 47 5.98 -9.11 3.96
N HIS A 48 5.20 -8.04 4.05
CA HIS A 48 5.29 -7.02 5.08
C HIS A 48 3.99 -6.99 5.88
N PHE A 49 4.07 -7.26 7.18
CA PHE A 49 2.96 -7.20 8.13
C PHE A 49 2.74 -5.77 8.63
N GLU A 50 2.59 -4.84 7.69
CA GLU A 50 2.33 -3.44 7.96
C GLU A 50 1.41 -2.87 6.88
N THR A 51 0.83 -1.70 7.15
CA THR A 51 0.00 -0.99 6.16
C THR A 51 0.85 -0.45 5.01
N ILE A 52 0.22 -0.17 3.87
CA ILE A 52 0.91 0.49 2.75
C ILE A 52 1.60 1.80 3.15
N ASP A 53 1.04 2.54 4.10
CA ASP A 53 1.59 3.81 4.58
C ASP A 53 2.94 3.63 5.28
N ALA A 54 2.99 2.70 6.23
CA ALA A 54 4.22 2.38 6.97
C ALA A 54 5.29 1.83 6.02
N PHE A 55 4.90 0.96 5.09
CA PHE A 55 5.78 0.41 4.07
C PHE A 55 6.39 1.50 3.19
N LEU A 56 5.57 2.43 2.68
CA LEU A 56 6.02 3.52 1.80
C LEU A 56 6.94 4.49 2.53
N GLU A 57 6.62 4.87 3.77
CA GLU A 57 7.45 5.79 4.53
C GLU A 57 8.82 5.20 4.84
N ARG A 58 8.85 3.93 5.27
CA ARG A 58 10.11 3.20 5.48
C ARG A 58 10.94 3.12 4.19
N ASN A 59 10.31 2.83 3.06
CA ASN A 59 11.01 2.74 1.78
C ASN A 59 11.52 4.10 1.29
N ARG A 60 10.80 5.18 1.55
CA ARG A 60 11.26 6.54 1.28
C ARG A 60 12.51 6.88 2.10
N ILE A 61 12.50 6.59 3.40
CA ILE A 61 13.67 6.80 4.28
C ILE A 61 14.87 6.00 3.80
N LYS A 62 14.67 4.70 3.46
CA LYS A 62 15.73 3.85 2.90
C LYS A 62 16.30 4.42 1.60
N SER A 63 15.44 4.82 0.67
CA SER A 63 15.86 5.40 -0.61
C SER A 63 16.69 6.67 -0.43
N ILE A 64 16.37 7.52 0.55
CA ILE A 64 17.14 8.73 0.86
C ILE A 64 18.49 8.36 1.49
N ALA A 65 18.51 7.39 2.39
CA ALA A 65 19.75 6.92 3.01
C ALA A 65 20.72 6.33 1.97
N ASP A 66 20.21 5.53 1.02
CA ASP A 66 20.99 4.94 -0.06
C ASP A 66 21.61 5.99 -1.00
N ILE A 67 20.94 7.14 -1.19
CA ILE A 67 21.47 8.24 -2.00
C ILE A 67 22.61 8.97 -1.27
N ASN A 68 22.51 9.17 0.04
CA ASN A 68 23.53 9.87 0.82
C ASN A 68 24.79 9.02 1.11
N LEU A 69 24.72 7.70 0.91
CA LEU A 69 25.86 6.80 1.04
C LEU A 69 26.67 6.62 -0.26
N LYS A 70 26.24 7.22 -1.38
CA LYS A 70 26.96 7.25 -2.66
C LYS A 70 27.57 8.61 -2.91
#